data_AF-A0A350WMM8-F1
#
_entry.id   AF-A0A350WMM8-F1
#
_cell.length_a   1.000
_cell.length_b   1.000
_cell.length_c   1.000
_cell.angle_alpha   90.00
_cell.angle_beta   90.00
_cell.angle_gamma   90.00
#
_symmetry.space_group_name_H-M   'P 1'
#
loop_
_entity.id
_entity.type
_entity.pdbx_description
1 polymer ?
#
loop_
_entity_poly.entity_id
_entity_poly.type
_entity_poly.pdbx_seq_one_letter_code
_entity_poly.pdbx_strand_id
1 'polypeptide(L)'
;MGIIIFIAVIALLIYASEAVKMLVIAAFVAYLISPAVSFLTERTNLTRAAAVNIVYFSALVLMVGVPSALTPIFFDEIQLVAQDLLALSQEFSKFLSEPIRLGGVVLHLEQVGESLAHLQENLLTPLPEEALELLEATSINVLWVLIILVSVHLFMSEWPRIRAWLIGLAPESYQPEMSELYNRLRNVWMAYLRGQIVLMVVVGVAFTIAWAALGIPGALVLGVIAGLFTLVPDVGPTLAAAIAIGVALLEGSTWIRLSDDPVMNNLIVAGITLAVYLILINLKNFFVRPIIMGRSLHMNEALIFVAI
;
A
#
# COMPACT_ATOMS: atom_id res chain seq x y z
N MET A 1 -4.01 -14.04 -49.70
CA MET A 1 -3.69 -15.04 -48.66
C MET A 1 -2.51 -14.63 -47.79
N GLY A 2 -1.31 -14.38 -48.34
CA GLY A 2 -0.12 -14.05 -47.52
C GLY A 2 -0.26 -12.82 -46.60
N ILE A 3 -0.89 -11.74 -47.08
CA ILE A 3 -1.11 -10.52 -46.29
C ILE A 3 -2.11 -10.76 -45.14
N ILE A 4 -3.17 -11.55 -45.38
CA ILE A 4 -4.17 -11.89 -44.36
C ILE A 4 -3.55 -12.77 -43.28
N ILE A 5 -2.72 -13.75 -43.67
CA ILE A 5 -1.99 -14.61 -42.74
C ILE A 5 -0.97 -13.80 -41.93
N PHE A 6 -0.25 -12.87 -42.58
CA PHE A 6 0.70 -12.00 -41.90
C PHE A 6 0.02 -11.07 -40.89
N ILE A 7 -1.13 -10.47 -41.25
CA ILE A 7 -1.93 -9.65 -40.33
C ILE A 7 -2.50 -10.51 -39.20
N ALA A 8 -2.97 -11.74 -39.48
CA ALA A 8 -3.45 -12.65 -38.46
C ALA A 8 -2.35 -13.10 -37.49
N VAL A 9 -1.12 -13.33 -37.98
CA VAL A 9 0.04 -13.66 -37.14
C VAL A 9 0.48 -12.47 -36.31
N ILE A 10 0.49 -11.25 -36.86
CA ILE A 10 0.80 -10.04 -36.08
C ILE A 10 -0.29 -9.78 -35.04
N ALA A 11 -1.57 -9.91 -35.41
CA ALA A 11 -2.68 -9.78 -34.47
C ALA A 11 -2.61 -10.84 -33.36
N LEU A 12 -2.28 -12.09 -33.71
CA LEU A 12 -2.03 -13.17 -32.75
C LEU A 12 -0.84 -12.85 -31.83
N LEU A 13 0.26 -12.31 -32.35
CA LEU A 13 1.44 -11.94 -31.56
C LEU A 13 1.14 -10.76 -30.63
N ILE A 14 0.37 -9.76 -31.08
CA ILE A 14 -0.05 -8.62 -30.25
C ILE A 14 -0.99 -9.10 -29.13
N TYR A 15 -2.00 -9.91 -29.47
CA TYR A 15 -2.94 -10.45 -28.49
C TYR A 15 -2.26 -11.42 -27.51
N ALA A 16 -1.34 -12.26 -28.01
CA ALA A 16 -0.52 -13.12 -27.17
C ALA A 16 0.43 -12.32 -26.28
N SER A 17 0.91 -11.13 -26.70
CA SER A 17 1.79 -10.31 -25.88
C SER A 17 1.13 -9.84 -24.58
N GLU A 18 -0.18 -9.54 -24.60
CA GLU A 18 -0.93 -9.18 -23.38
C GLU A 18 -1.11 -10.39 -22.47
N ALA A 19 -1.52 -11.53 -23.01
CA ALA A 19 -1.64 -12.77 -22.25
C ALA A 19 -0.30 -13.20 -21.64
N VAL A 20 0.80 -13.07 -22.38
CA VAL A 20 2.16 -13.37 -21.90
C VAL A 20 2.57 -12.42 -20.77
N LYS A 21 2.30 -11.12 -20.87
CA LYS A 21 2.58 -10.17 -19.78
C LYS A 21 1.88 -10.58 -18.48
N MET A 22 0.59 -10.91 -18.54
CA MET A 22 -0.19 -11.30 -17.36
C MET A 22 0.29 -12.64 -16.79
N LEU A 23 0.65 -13.58 -17.65
CA LEU A 23 1.18 -14.88 -17.27
C LEU A 23 2.57 -14.75 -16.62
N VAL A 24 3.40 -13.81 -17.08
CA VAL A 24 4.68 -13.44 -16.43
C VAL A 24 4.44 -12.83 -15.06
N ILE A 25 3.48 -11.91 -14.91
CA ILE A 25 3.10 -11.35 -13.60
C ILE A 25 2.63 -12.46 -12.67
N ALA A 26 1.76 -13.36 -13.14
CA ALA A 26 1.28 -14.49 -12.36
C ALA A 26 2.42 -15.44 -11.95
N ALA A 27 3.35 -15.75 -12.85
CA ALA A 27 4.52 -16.56 -12.55
C ALA A 27 5.44 -15.89 -11.51
N PHE A 28 5.61 -14.57 -11.61
CA PHE A 28 6.37 -13.79 -10.64
C PHE A 28 5.71 -13.77 -9.26
N VAL A 29 4.40 -13.54 -9.19
CA VAL A 29 3.64 -13.60 -7.93
C VAL A 29 3.68 -15.02 -7.33
N ALA A 30 3.50 -16.05 -8.15
CA ALA A 30 3.62 -17.44 -7.71
C ALA A 30 5.02 -17.76 -7.18
N TYR A 31 6.07 -17.24 -7.82
CA TYR A 31 7.44 -17.36 -7.32
C TYR A 31 7.62 -16.69 -5.97
N LEU A 32 7.10 -15.46 -5.79
CA LEU A 32 7.20 -14.72 -4.53
C LEU A 32 6.52 -15.43 -3.37
N ILE A 33 5.40 -16.10 -3.62
CA ILE A 33 4.62 -16.78 -2.58
C ILE A 33 5.04 -18.26 -2.42
N SER A 34 5.68 -18.88 -3.41
CA SER A 34 6.14 -20.28 -3.33
C SER A 34 6.99 -20.59 -2.09
N PRO A 35 7.84 -19.70 -1.54
CA PRO A 35 8.55 -19.97 -0.30
C PRO A 35 7.64 -20.19 0.90
N ALA A 36 6.46 -19.53 0.96
CA ALA A 36 5.46 -19.78 1.98
C ALA A 36 4.84 -21.19 1.84
N VAL A 37 4.60 -21.63 0.60
CA VAL A 37 4.16 -23.00 0.30
C VAL A 37 5.22 -24.01 0.75
N SER A 38 6.48 -23.82 0.35
CA SER A 38 7.59 -24.68 0.76
C SER A 38 7.76 -24.71 2.28
N PHE A 39 7.69 -23.57 2.96
CA PHE A 39 7.76 -23.48 4.41
C PHE A 39 6.64 -24.28 5.07
N LEU A 40 5.40 -24.16 4.59
CA LEU A 40 4.26 -24.90 5.11
C LEU A 40 4.42 -26.41 4.86
N THR A 41 4.85 -26.82 3.66
CA THR A 41 5.10 -28.24 3.32
C THR A 41 6.28 -28.84 4.10
N GLU A 42 7.32 -28.07 4.43
CA GLU A 42 8.47 -28.57 5.19
C GLU A 42 8.20 -28.61 6.71
N ARG A 43 7.36 -27.72 7.22
CA ARG A 43 7.02 -27.64 8.65
C ARG A 43 5.82 -28.50 9.05
N THR A 44 5.06 -29.00 8.07
CA THR A 44 3.86 -29.82 8.30
C THR A 44 3.91 -31.05 7.41
N ASN A 45 3.17 -32.11 7.73
CA ASN A 45 3.08 -33.31 6.88
C ASN A 45 2.06 -33.14 5.73
N LEU A 46 1.78 -31.91 5.30
CA LEU A 46 0.78 -31.64 4.26
C LEU A 46 1.32 -31.95 2.87
N THR A 47 0.45 -32.46 2.00
CA THR A 47 0.78 -32.56 0.56
C THR A 47 0.96 -31.17 -0.03
N ARG A 48 1.80 -31.06 -1.07
CA ARG A 48 2.07 -29.77 -1.71
C ARG A 48 0.80 -29.10 -2.23
N ALA A 49 -0.15 -29.87 -2.77
CA ALA A 49 -1.45 -29.36 -3.21
C ALA A 49 -2.25 -28.74 -2.05
N ALA A 50 -2.26 -29.37 -0.88
CA ALA A 50 -2.93 -28.82 0.31
C ALA A 50 -2.25 -27.53 0.79
N ALA A 51 -0.90 -27.51 0.81
CA ALA A 51 -0.15 -26.32 1.17
C ALA A 51 -0.40 -25.15 0.20
N VAL A 52 -0.44 -25.42 -1.11
CA VAL A 52 -0.80 -24.42 -2.14
C VAL A 52 -2.20 -23.87 -1.91
N ASN A 53 -3.20 -24.73 -1.67
CA ASN A 53 -4.57 -24.30 -1.40
C ASN A 53 -4.64 -23.39 -0.17
N ILE A 54 -4.04 -23.79 0.95
CA ILE A 54 -4.05 -23.02 2.19
C ILE A 54 -3.39 -21.65 1.98
N VAL A 55 -2.20 -21.62 1.38
CA VAL A 55 -1.47 -20.36 1.13
C VAL A 55 -2.21 -19.48 0.13
N TYR A 56 -2.76 -20.04 -0.93
CA TYR A 56 -3.49 -19.30 -1.95
C TYR A 56 -4.77 -18.66 -1.40
N PHE A 57 -5.62 -19.44 -0.71
CA PHE A 57 -6.86 -18.92 -0.14
C PHE A 57 -6.61 -17.97 1.04
N SER A 58 -5.61 -18.23 1.88
CA SER A 58 -5.24 -17.27 2.93
C SER A 58 -4.72 -15.95 2.36
N ALA A 59 -3.91 -15.98 1.31
CA ALA A 59 -3.48 -14.76 0.62
C ALA A 59 -4.66 -14.00 0.01
N LEU A 60 -5.63 -14.70 -0.60
CA LEU A 60 -6.84 -14.08 -1.17
C LEU A 60 -7.72 -13.46 -0.09
N VAL A 61 -7.94 -14.17 1.02
CA VAL A 61 -8.67 -13.64 2.20
C VAL A 61 -7.95 -12.44 2.79
N LEU A 62 -6.63 -12.42 2.88
CA LEU A 62 -5.89 -11.25 3.36
C LEU A 62 -6.01 -10.07 2.38
N MET A 63 -5.88 -10.34 1.08
CA MET A 63 -5.89 -9.32 0.04
C MET A 63 -7.26 -8.65 -0.14
N VAL A 64 -8.36 -9.40 0.02
CA VAL A 64 -9.72 -8.87 -0.10
C VAL A 64 -10.33 -8.52 1.27
N GLY A 65 -10.10 -9.38 2.26
CA GLY A 65 -10.72 -9.30 3.58
C GLY A 65 -10.14 -8.21 4.48
N VAL A 66 -8.83 -7.94 4.41
CA VAL A 66 -8.25 -6.84 5.20
C VAL A 66 -8.78 -5.49 4.71
N PRO A 67 -8.70 -5.13 3.41
CA PRO A 67 -9.29 -3.88 2.94
C PRO A 67 -10.78 -3.79 3.22
N SER A 68 -11.57 -4.85 2.98
CA SER A 68 -13.03 -4.80 3.16
C SER A 68 -13.46 -4.68 4.62
N ALA A 69 -12.74 -5.32 5.57
CA ALA A 69 -13.00 -5.16 7.00
C ALA A 69 -12.60 -3.77 7.51
N LEU A 70 -11.59 -3.17 6.89
CA LEU A 70 -11.11 -1.84 7.20
C LEU A 70 -11.99 -0.75 6.60
N THR A 71 -12.61 -0.96 5.42
CA THR A 71 -13.47 0.02 4.76
C THR A 71 -14.54 0.64 5.68
N PRO A 72 -15.41 -0.12 6.37
CA PRO A 72 -16.44 0.50 7.21
C PRO A 72 -15.87 1.24 8.42
N ILE A 73 -14.71 0.79 8.95
CA ILE A 73 -14.00 1.45 10.06
C ILE A 73 -13.40 2.80 9.63
N PHE A 74 -13.26 3.04 8.33
CA PHE A 74 -12.77 4.32 7.82
C PHE A 74 -13.83 5.11 7.08
N PHE A 75 -14.93 4.48 6.69
CA PHE A 75 -15.93 5.15 5.87
C PHE A 75 -16.59 6.28 6.64
N ASP A 76 -16.97 6.03 7.90
CA ASP A 76 -17.60 7.03 8.75
C ASP A 76 -16.61 8.14 9.10
N GLU A 77 -15.36 7.80 9.44
CA GLU A 77 -14.29 8.75 9.74
C GLU A 77 -13.91 9.59 8.51
N ILE A 78 -13.76 8.99 7.32
CA ILE A 78 -13.47 9.71 6.07
C ILE A 78 -14.64 10.63 5.70
N GLN A 79 -15.88 10.17 5.87
CA GLN A 79 -17.05 10.95 5.52
C GLN A 79 -17.27 12.12 6.50
N LEU A 80 -17.04 11.91 7.80
CA LEU A 80 -17.06 12.95 8.81
C LEU A 80 -15.93 13.96 8.58
N VAL A 81 -14.71 13.49 8.28
CA VAL A 81 -13.59 14.35 7.92
C VAL A 81 -13.87 15.15 6.66
N ALA A 82 -14.41 14.53 5.62
CA ALA A 82 -14.76 15.22 4.39
C ALA A 82 -15.81 16.31 4.62
N GLN A 83 -16.85 16.03 5.40
CA GLN A 83 -17.91 16.99 5.73
C GLN A 83 -17.41 18.14 6.59
N ASP A 84 -16.59 17.86 7.61
CA ASP A 84 -16.07 18.89 8.50
C ASP A 84 -14.99 19.75 7.82
N LEU A 85 -14.14 19.16 6.98
CA LEU A 85 -13.23 19.91 6.11
C LEU A 85 -14.00 20.80 5.13
N LEU A 86 -15.15 20.34 4.64
CA LEU A 86 -16.06 21.12 3.82
C LEU A 86 -16.63 22.32 4.58
N ALA A 87 -17.07 22.10 5.82
CA ALA A 87 -17.61 23.15 6.68
C ALA A 87 -16.53 24.17 7.04
N LEU A 88 -15.33 23.71 7.40
CA LEU A 88 -14.17 24.57 7.65
C LEU A 88 -13.75 25.36 6.41
N SER A 89 -13.78 24.76 5.23
CA SER A 89 -13.45 25.47 3.99
C SER A 89 -14.53 26.49 3.60
N GLN A 90 -15.80 26.25 3.93
CA GLN A 90 -16.86 27.25 3.78
C GLN A 90 -16.64 28.44 4.72
N GLU A 91 -16.29 28.19 5.99
CA GLU A 91 -15.97 29.25 6.94
C GLU A 91 -14.71 30.03 6.53
N PHE A 92 -13.66 29.35 6.08
CA PHE A 92 -12.43 29.98 5.59
C PHE A 92 -12.66 30.78 4.31
N SER A 93 -13.42 30.25 3.34
CA SER A 93 -13.75 30.96 2.10
C SER A 93 -14.59 32.20 2.39
N LYS A 94 -15.51 32.11 3.36
CA LYS A 94 -16.31 33.25 3.81
C LYS A 94 -15.44 34.31 4.50
N PHE A 95 -14.50 33.88 5.35
CA PHE A 95 -13.56 34.78 6.03
C PHE A 95 -12.58 35.47 5.06
N LEU A 96 -12.08 34.75 4.05
CA LEU A 96 -11.17 35.27 3.02
C LEU A 96 -11.88 36.18 1.99
N SER A 97 -13.20 36.03 1.85
CA SER A 97 -14.06 36.93 1.07
C SER A 97 -14.36 38.26 1.79
N GLU A 98 -14.01 38.39 3.07
CA GLU A 98 -14.07 39.65 3.79
C GLU A 98 -12.70 40.36 3.76
N PRO A 99 -12.63 41.68 3.48
CA PRO A 99 -11.36 42.38 3.37
C PRO A 99 -10.67 42.48 4.74
N ILE A 100 -9.59 41.72 4.92
CA ILE A 100 -8.81 41.71 6.16
C ILE A 100 -7.99 43.00 6.24
N ARG A 101 -8.32 43.85 7.22
CA ARG A 101 -7.62 45.11 7.50
C ARG A 101 -6.57 44.90 8.58
N LEU A 102 -5.34 44.61 8.19
CA LEU A 102 -4.19 44.53 9.11
C LEU A 102 -3.35 45.80 8.97
N GLY A 103 -3.32 46.62 10.02
CA GLY A 103 -2.39 47.75 10.13
C GLY A 103 -2.44 48.78 8.99
N GLY A 104 -3.60 48.96 8.34
CA GLY A 104 -3.78 49.93 7.25
C GLY A 104 -3.56 49.39 5.83
N VAL A 105 -3.17 48.11 5.67
CA VAL A 105 -3.08 47.43 4.37
C VAL A 105 -4.30 46.52 4.19
N VAL A 106 -4.99 46.65 3.06
CA VAL A 106 -6.16 45.82 2.71
C VAL A 106 -5.71 44.71 1.75
N LEU A 107 -5.61 43.49 2.27
CA LEU A 107 -5.31 42.30 1.47
C LEU A 107 -6.62 41.78 0.86
N HIS A 108 -6.67 41.73 -0.47
CA HIS A 108 -7.81 41.22 -1.24
C HIS A 108 -7.53 39.76 -1.56
N LEU A 109 -8.19 38.86 -0.84
CA LEU A 109 -7.99 37.40 -0.94
C LEU A 109 -9.17 36.69 -1.62
N GLU A 110 -10.07 37.45 -2.26
CA GLU A 110 -11.29 36.91 -2.87
C GLU A 110 -11.01 35.83 -3.93
N GLN A 111 -9.94 35.99 -4.73
CA GLN A 111 -9.52 35.00 -5.72
C GLN A 111 -9.10 33.65 -5.11
N VAL A 112 -8.55 33.67 -3.89
CA VAL A 112 -8.16 32.45 -3.16
C VAL A 112 -9.42 31.76 -2.61
N GLY A 113 -10.38 32.52 -2.11
CA GLY A 113 -11.68 32.01 -1.68
C GLY A 113 -12.48 31.37 -2.82
N GLU A 114 -12.54 32.01 -3.99
CA GLU A 114 -13.22 31.47 -5.17
C GLU A 114 -12.56 30.19 -5.71
N SER A 115 -11.22 30.14 -5.75
CA SER A 115 -10.48 28.95 -6.18
C SER A 115 -10.72 27.74 -5.26
N LEU A 116 -10.83 27.99 -3.95
CA LEU A 116 -11.17 26.96 -2.96
C LEU A 116 -12.62 26.48 -3.11
N ALA A 117 -13.56 27.38 -3.42
CA ALA A 117 -14.95 27.02 -3.70
C ALA A 117 -15.11 26.15 -4.96
N HIS A 118 -14.34 26.42 -6.02
CA HIS A 118 -14.37 25.59 -7.24
C HIS A 118 -13.74 24.20 -7.05
N LEU A 119 -12.72 24.05 -6.20
CA LEU A 119 -12.18 22.73 -5.83
C LEU A 119 -13.21 21.92 -5.00
N GLN A 120 -14.07 22.60 -4.25
CA GLN A 120 -15.11 22.02 -3.42
C GLN A 120 -16.24 21.40 -4.24
N GLU A 121 -16.70 22.10 -5.29
CA GLU A 121 -17.77 21.62 -6.18
C GLU A 121 -17.40 20.31 -6.87
N ASN A 122 -16.12 20.16 -7.25
CA ASN A 122 -15.58 18.97 -7.91
C ASN A 122 -15.37 17.76 -6.98
N LEU A 123 -15.32 17.97 -5.65
CA LEU A 123 -15.21 16.89 -4.66
C LEU A 123 -16.58 16.34 -4.21
N LEU A 124 -17.65 17.13 -4.39
CA LEU A 124 -19.00 16.83 -3.91
C LEU A 124 -19.92 16.23 -4.96
N THR A 125 -19.60 16.33 -6.26
CA THR A 125 -20.30 15.53 -7.25
C THR A 125 -20.02 14.07 -6.93
N PRO A 126 -21.04 13.28 -6.53
CA PRO A 126 -20.89 11.83 -6.57
C PRO A 126 -20.46 11.53 -8.00
N LEU A 127 -19.58 10.56 -8.20
CA LEU A 127 -19.14 10.11 -9.52
C LEU A 127 -20.04 8.93 -9.96
N PRO A 128 -21.36 9.06 -10.24
CA PRO A 128 -22.13 7.92 -10.70
C PRO A 128 -21.76 7.57 -12.14
N GLU A 129 -21.33 8.54 -12.95
CA GLU A 129 -20.93 8.32 -14.33
C GLU A 129 -19.53 7.68 -14.41
N GLU A 130 -18.52 8.14 -13.64
CA GLU A 130 -17.26 7.39 -13.57
C GLU A 130 -17.38 6.08 -12.78
N ALA A 131 -18.30 5.93 -11.82
CA ALA A 131 -18.57 4.64 -11.20
C ALA A 131 -19.14 3.63 -12.20
N LEU A 132 -19.97 4.08 -13.15
CA LEU A 132 -20.50 3.23 -14.24
C LEU A 132 -19.43 2.91 -15.28
N GLU A 133 -18.56 3.86 -15.66
CA GLU A 133 -17.38 3.57 -16.51
C GLU A 133 -16.36 2.65 -15.81
N LEU A 134 -16.18 2.78 -14.49
CA LEU A 134 -15.39 1.85 -13.69
C LEU A 134 -16.02 0.46 -13.67
N LEU A 135 -17.34 0.33 -13.60
CA LEU A 135 -18.06 -0.96 -13.69
C LEU A 135 -18.01 -1.58 -15.09
N GLU A 136 -18.01 -0.79 -16.16
CA GLU A 136 -17.83 -1.28 -17.54
C GLU A 136 -16.37 -1.66 -17.84
N ALA A 137 -15.40 -0.85 -17.39
CA ALA A 137 -13.98 -1.20 -17.40
C ALA A 137 -13.68 -2.45 -16.53
N THR A 138 -14.49 -2.70 -15.50
CA THR A 138 -14.40 -3.89 -14.64
C THR A 138 -14.74 -5.19 -15.41
N SER A 139 -15.59 -5.19 -16.44
CA SER A 139 -15.96 -6.45 -17.12
C SER A 139 -14.79 -7.10 -17.89
N ILE A 140 -14.01 -6.31 -18.64
CA ILE A 140 -12.80 -6.81 -19.31
C ILE A 140 -11.69 -7.07 -18.29
N ASN A 141 -11.59 -6.24 -17.24
CA ASN A 141 -10.58 -6.40 -16.19
C ASN A 141 -10.80 -7.61 -15.27
N VAL A 142 -12.05 -8.01 -15.00
CA VAL A 142 -12.36 -9.17 -14.15
C VAL A 142 -11.89 -10.47 -14.79
N LEU A 143 -12.08 -10.64 -16.10
CA LEU A 143 -11.58 -11.84 -16.79
C LEU A 143 -10.06 -11.94 -16.69
N TRP A 144 -9.35 -10.83 -16.86
CA TRP A 144 -7.89 -10.78 -16.72
C TRP A 144 -7.41 -11.03 -15.28
N VAL A 145 -8.09 -10.47 -14.29
CA VAL A 145 -7.82 -10.76 -12.87
C VAL A 145 -8.03 -12.24 -12.56
N LEU A 146 -9.12 -12.85 -13.06
CA LEU A 146 -9.37 -14.28 -12.91
C LEU A 146 -8.28 -15.12 -13.58
N ILE A 147 -7.85 -14.75 -14.79
CA ILE A 147 -6.75 -15.42 -15.49
C ILE A 147 -5.46 -15.35 -14.66
N ILE A 148 -5.13 -14.18 -14.09
CA ILE A 148 -3.95 -14.03 -13.23
C ILE A 148 -4.09 -14.91 -11.99
N LEU A 149 -5.22 -14.86 -11.29
CA LEU A 149 -5.47 -15.63 -10.06
C LEU A 149 -5.36 -17.14 -10.30
N VAL A 150 -6.01 -17.65 -11.34
CA VAL A 150 -5.92 -19.06 -11.75
C VAL A 150 -4.48 -19.41 -12.14
N SER A 151 -3.81 -18.55 -12.91
CA SER A 151 -2.42 -18.78 -13.33
C SER A 151 -1.45 -18.81 -12.14
N VAL A 152 -1.63 -17.92 -11.14
CA VAL A 152 -0.84 -17.93 -9.90
C VAL A 152 -1.02 -19.27 -9.19
N HIS A 153 -2.25 -19.74 -9.03
CA HIS A 153 -2.53 -21.02 -8.39
C HIS A 153 -1.84 -22.19 -9.13
N LEU A 154 -1.98 -22.24 -10.46
CA LEU A 154 -1.35 -23.27 -11.29
C LEU A 154 0.17 -23.23 -11.20
N PHE A 155 0.78 -22.04 -11.32
CA PHE A 155 2.23 -21.88 -11.21
C PHE A 155 2.75 -22.21 -9.82
N MET A 156 2.01 -21.88 -8.76
CA MET A 156 2.36 -22.34 -7.42
C MET A 156 2.39 -23.85 -7.35
N SER A 157 1.41 -24.55 -7.92
CA SER A 157 1.30 -26.02 -7.91
C SER A 157 2.38 -26.71 -8.77
N GLU A 158 2.77 -26.12 -9.89
CA GLU A 158 3.76 -26.69 -10.82
C GLU A 158 5.18 -26.11 -10.62
N TRP A 159 5.38 -25.21 -9.65
CA TRP A 159 6.66 -24.53 -9.44
C TRP A 159 7.90 -25.44 -9.41
N PRO A 160 7.90 -26.63 -8.76
CA PRO A 160 9.07 -27.51 -8.74
C PRO A 160 9.41 -28.05 -10.13
N ARG A 161 8.39 -28.35 -10.95
CA ARG A 161 8.55 -28.79 -12.33
C ARG A 161 9.05 -27.65 -13.21
N ILE A 162 8.49 -26.45 -13.06
CA ILE A 162 8.93 -25.25 -13.77
C ILE A 162 10.38 -24.91 -13.43
N ARG A 163 10.75 -24.98 -12.15
CA ARG A 163 12.13 -24.79 -11.69
C ARG A 163 13.08 -25.82 -12.31
N ALA A 164 12.71 -27.11 -12.27
CA ALA A 164 13.55 -28.17 -12.85
C ALA A 164 13.74 -27.97 -14.37
N TRP A 165 12.68 -27.57 -15.06
CA TRP A 165 12.72 -27.22 -16.48
C TRP A 165 13.63 -26.01 -16.74
N LEU A 166 13.49 -24.92 -15.96
CA LEU A 166 14.35 -23.73 -16.08
C LEU A 166 15.84 -24.04 -15.85
N ILE A 167 16.16 -24.89 -14.88
CA ILE A 167 17.54 -25.34 -14.64
C ILE A 167 18.02 -26.21 -15.82
N GLY A 168 17.16 -27.07 -16.36
CA GLY A 168 17.46 -27.94 -17.50
C GLY A 168 17.68 -27.22 -18.84
N LEU A 169 17.33 -25.93 -18.95
CA LEU A 169 17.67 -25.11 -20.13
C LEU A 169 19.17 -24.78 -20.18
N ALA A 170 19.88 -24.84 -19.05
CA ALA A 170 21.32 -24.68 -19.01
C ALA A 170 22.04 -25.96 -19.48
N PRO A 171 23.21 -25.86 -20.13
CA PRO A 171 24.04 -27.02 -20.45
C PRO A 171 24.34 -27.83 -19.19
N GLU A 172 24.46 -29.16 -19.29
CA GLU A 172 24.62 -30.06 -18.14
C GLU A 172 25.75 -29.64 -17.20
N SER A 173 26.85 -29.11 -17.73
CA SER A 173 27.99 -28.62 -16.95
C SER A 173 27.68 -27.42 -16.05
N TYR A 174 26.65 -26.63 -16.37
CA TYR A 174 26.25 -25.41 -15.66
C TYR A 174 24.98 -25.57 -14.80
N GLN A 175 24.34 -26.73 -14.83
CA GLN A 175 23.12 -26.98 -14.05
C GLN A 175 23.36 -26.88 -12.52
N PRO A 176 24.49 -27.36 -11.96
CA PRO A 176 24.80 -27.16 -10.54
C PRO A 176 24.86 -25.67 -10.17
N GLU A 177 25.54 -24.85 -10.96
CA GLU A 177 25.68 -23.40 -10.75
C GLU A 177 24.32 -22.70 -10.84
N MET A 178 23.48 -23.07 -11.81
CA MET A 178 22.14 -22.50 -11.96
C MET A 178 21.23 -22.85 -10.77
N SER A 179 21.32 -24.09 -10.27
CA SER A 179 20.61 -24.52 -9.07
C SER A 179 21.08 -23.77 -7.83
N GLU A 180 22.39 -23.55 -7.69
CA GLU A 180 22.96 -22.76 -6.60
C GLU A 180 22.50 -21.30 -6.65
N LEU A 181 22.54 -20.67 -7.83
CA LEU A 181 22.06 -19.31 -8.03
C LEU A 181 20.58 -19.17 -7.64
N TYR A 182 19.73 -20.10 -8.07
CA TYR A 182 18.32 -20.13 -7.66
C TYR A 182 18.17 -20.20 -6.14
N ASN A 183 18.93 -21.07 -5.48
CA ASN A 183 18.86 -21.22 -4.02
C ASN A 183 19.32 -19.94 -3.30
N ARG A 184 20.37 -19.27 -3.81
CA ARG A 184 20.83 -17.98 -3.28
C ARG A 184 19.75 -16.90 -3.43
N LEU A 185 19.15 -16.76 -4.62
CA LEU A 185 18.05 -15.82 -4.86
C LEU A 185 16.86 -16.10 -3.94
N ARG A 186 16.44 -17.37 -3.82
CA ARG A 186 15.36 -17.78 -2.92
C ARG A 186 15.65 -17.41 -1.46
N ASN A 187 16.88 -17.61 -1.00
CA ASN A 187 17.27 -17.28 0.37
C ASN A 187 17.21 -15.77 0.62
N VAL A 188 17.68 -14.97 -0.33
CA VAL A 188 17.57 -13.49 -0.30
C VAL A 188 16.10 -13.06 -0.21
N TRP A 189 15.23 -13.61 -1.06
CA TRP A 189 13.80 -13.32 -1.02
C TRP A 189 13.15 -13.72 0.30
N MET A 190 13.49 -14.89 0.84
CA MET A 190 13.00 -15.34 2.14
C MET A 190 13.48 -14.48 3.30
N ALA A 191 14.69 -13.93 3.21
CA ALA A 191 15.21 -12.98 4.17
C ALA A 191 14.44 -11.65 4.09
N TYR A 192 14.22 -11.14 2.88
CA TYR A 192 13.45 -9.92 2.63
C TYR A 192 12.01 -10.02 3.15
N LEU A 193 11.29 -11.11 2.83
CA LEU A 193 9.91 -11.31 3.31
C LEU A 193 9.84 -11.36 4.85
N ARG A 194 10.79 -12.04 5.50
CA ARG A 194 10.89 -12.07 6.97
C ARG A 194 11.16 -10.68 7.53
N GLY A 195 12.11 -9.94 6.95
CA GLY A 195 12.38 -8.56 7.31
C GLY A 195 11.15 -7.67 7.14
N GLN A 196 10.40 -7.85 6.05
CA GLN A 196 9.20 -7.08 5.78
C GLN A 196 8.09 -7.34 6.81
N ILE A 197 7.85 -8.61 7.20
CA ILE A 197 6.88 -8.93 8.25
C ILE A 197 7.27 -8.28 9.58
N VAL A 198 8.56 -8.36 9.96
CA VAL A 198 9.05 -7.70 11.18
C VAL A 198 8.88 -6.19 11.08
N LEU A 199 9.18 -5.59 9.93
CA LEU A 199 8.99 -4.16 9.69
C LEU A 199 7.52 -3.75 9.84
N MET A 200 6.58 -4.51 9.27
CA MET A 200 5.14 -4.26 9.40
C MET A 200 4.71 -4.24 10.87
N VAL A 201 5.18 -5.20 11.68
CA VAL A 201 4.86 -5.26 13.12
C VAL A 201 5.49 -4.10 13.87
N VAL A 202 6.79 -3.84 13.67
CA VAL A 202 7.52 -2.77 14.38
C VAL A 202 6.92 -1.40 14.05
N VAL A 203 6.65 -1.11 12.77
CA VAL A 203 6.02 0.14 12.34
C VAL A 203 4.61 0.24 12.92
N GLY A 204 3.82 -0.83 12.86
CA GLY A 204 2.46 -0.80 13.37
C GLY A 204 2.39 -0.54 14.88
N VAL A 205 3.27 -1.17 15.66
CA VAL A 205 3.39 -0.92 17.10
C VAL A 205 3.90 0.49 17.38
N ALA A 206 4.94 0.95 16.70
CA ALA A 206 5.51 2.28 16.90
C ALA A 206 4.49 3.40 16.61
N PHE A 207 3.76 3.30 15.50
CA PHE A 207 2.71 4.26 15.14
C PHE A 207 1.53 4.18 16.10
N THR A 208 1.11 2.97 16.51
CA THR A 208 0.06 2.80 17.54
C THR A 208 0.44 3.52 18.83
N ILE A 209 1.67 3.33 19.32
CA ILE A 209 2.15 3.96 20.55
C ILE A 209 2.18 5.49 20.40
N ALA A 210 2.64 5.99 19.25
CA ALA A 210 2.71 7.43 18.99
C ALA A 210 1.31 8.08 18.95
N TRP A 211 0.38 7.50 18.18
CA TRP A 211 -1.00 7.98 18.11
C TRP A 211 -1.72 7.85 19.44
N ALA A 212 -1.49 6.74 20.14
CA ALA A 212 -2.03 6.55 21.47
C ALA A 212 -1.46 7.63 22.39
N ALA A 213 -0.15 7.89 22.43
CA ALA A 213 0.45 8.91 23.29
C ALA A 213 -0.07 10.33 23.02
N LEU A 214 -0.37 10.65 21.77
CA LEU A 214 -1.01 11.90 21.37
C LEU A 214 -2.51 11.95 21.67
N GLY A 215 -3.11 10.86 22.14
CA GLY A 215 -4.53 10.76 22.45
C GLY A 215 -5.42 10.78 21.23
N ILE A 216 -4.91 10.37 20.06
CA ILE A 216 -5.68 10.34 18.81
C ILE A 216 -6.69 9.17 18.85
N PRO A 217 -8.00 9.43 18.69
CA PRO A 217 -9.02 8.41 18.52
C PRO A 217 -8.64 7.38 17.45
N GLY A 218 -8.89 6.10 17.72
CA GLY A 218 -8.55 5.03 16.77
C GLY A 218 -7.06 4.73 16.63
N ALA A 219 -6.19 5.18 17.54
CA ALA A 219 -4.73 4.98 17.50
C ALA A 219 -4.26 3.55 17.11
N LEU A 220 -4.90 2.51 17.67
CA LEU A 220 -4.59 1.11 17.35
C LEU A 220 -4.88 0.78 15.88
N VAL A 221 -6.04 1.22 15.39
CA VAL A 221 -6.46 1.00 14.00
C VAL A 221 -5.49 1.72 13.06
N LEU A 222 -5.19 2.99 13.34
CA LEU A 222 -4.26 3.81 12.56
C LEU A 222 -2.85 3.20 12.54
N GLY A 223 -2.36 2.69 13.66
CA GLY A 223 -1.09 1.98 13.71
C GLY A 223 -1.11 0.68 12.92
N VAL A 224 -2.19 -0.11 12.99
CA VAL A 224 -2.35 -1.33 12.18
C VAL A 224 -2.34 -1.01 10.68
N ILE A 225 -3.01 0.06 10.22
CA ILE A 225 -2.91 0.53 8.82
C ILE A 225 -1.46 0.84 8.48
N ALA A 226 -0.78 1.64 9.32
CA ALA A 226 0.60 2.04 9.08
C ALA A 226 1.50 0.82 8.88
N GLY A 227 1.37 -0.18 9.77
CA GLY A 227 2.10 -1.43 9.70
C GLY A 227 1.77 -2.27 8.46
N LEU A 228 0.49 -2.57 8.23
CA LEU A 228 0.05 -3.45 7.14
C LEU A 228 0.38 -2.88 5.75
N PHE A 229 0.12 -1.59 5.55
CA PHE A 229 0.34 -0.95 4.26
C PHE A 229 1.80 -0.50 4.06
N THR A 230 2.70 -0.71 5.03
CA THR A 230 4.16 -0.56 4.83
C THR A 230 4.72 -1.61 3.86
N LEU A 231 3.94 -2.64 3.50
CA LEU A 231 4.28 -3.55 2.40
C LEU A 231 4.56 -2.82 1.09
N VAL A 232 3.76 -1.79 0.80
CA VAL A 232 4.02 -0.86 -0.29
C VAL A 232 4.83 0.30 0.29
N PRO A 233 6.04 0.60 -0.24
CA PRO A 233 6.91 1.63 0.33
C PRO A 233 6.16 2.95 0.57
N ASP A 234 6.25 3.42 1.81
CA ASP A 234 5.72 4.69 2.31
C ASP A 234 4.20 4.89 2.26
N VAL A 235 3.44 4.06 1.53
CA VAL A 235 1.98 4.16 1.43
C VAL A 235 1.32 4.04 2.80
N GLY A 236 1.65 3.01 3.58
CA GLY A 236 0.99 2.78 4.86
C GLY A 236 1.17 3.88 5.89
N PRO A 237 2.42 4.25 6.24
CA PRO A 237 2.67 5.33 7.19
C PRO A 237 2.08 6.66 6.74
N THR A 238 2.13 6.96 5.44
CA THR A 238 1.56 8.20 4.89
C THR A 238 0.05 8.21 5.00
N LEU A 239 -0.62 7.13 4.60
CA LEU A 239 -2.07 7.00 4.69
C LEU A 239 -2.56 7.09 6.14
N ALA A 240 -1.92 6.35 7.04
CA ALA A 240 -2.26 6.37 8.47
C ALA A 240 -2.05 7.76 9.09
N ALA A 241 -0.97 8.46 8.72
CA ALA A 241 -0.71 9.81 9.20
C ALA A 241 -1.70 10.82 8.66
N ALA A 242 -2.09 10.73 7.39
CA ALA A 242 -3.11 11.60 6.80
C ALA A 242 -4.44 11.49 7.56
N ILE A 243 -4.88 10.26 7.84
CA ILE A 243 -6.10 10.02 8.63
C ILE A 243 -5.91 10.52 10.06
N ALA A 244 -4.78 10.22 10.71
CA ALA A 244 -4.50 10.67 12.09
C ALA A 244 -4.49 12.21 12.23
N ILE A 245 -3.94 12.92 11.25
CA ILE A 245 -3.94 14.39 11.20
C ILE A 245 -5.36 14.92 10.99
N GLY A 246 -6.15 14.29 10.10
CA GLY A 246 -7.57 14.62 9.93
C GLY A 246 -8.35 14.48 11.24
N VAL A 247 -8.23 13.33 11.91
CA VAL A 247 -8.86 13.09 13.22
C VAL A 247 -8.40 14.12 14.25
N ALA A 248 -7.10 14.43 14.30
CA ALA A 248 -6.55 15.44 15.20
C ALA A 248 -7.11 16.86 14.96
N LEU A 249 -7.39 17.23 13.71
CA LEU A 249 -7.98 18.54 13.36
C LEU A 249 -9.44 18.67 13.80
N LEU A 250 -10.18 17.56 13.81
CA LEU A 250 -11.63 17.58 14.01
C LEU A 250 -12.03 17.23 15.43
N GLU A 251 -11.50 16.13 15.94
CA GLU A 251 -11.82 15.63 17.27
C GLU A 251 -10.79 16.09 18.31
N GLY A 252 -9.60 16.52 17.87
CA GLY A 252 -8.53 16.89 18.77
C GLY A 252 -7.89 15.67 19.44
N SER A 253 -7.33 15.91 20.63
CA SER A 253 -6.80 14.84 21.49
C SER A 253 -7.76 14.55 22.62
N THR A 254 -7.91 13.26 22.92
CA THR A 254 -8.74 12.78 24.05
C THR A 254 -8.27 13.29 25.41
N TRP A 255 -6.98 13.59 25.58
CA TRP A 255 -6.44 14.08 26.86
C TRP A 255 -5.51 15.29 26.76
N ILE A 256 -4.98 15.63 25.58
CA ILE A 256 -4.15 16.83 25.43
C ILE A 256 -5.07 18.04 25.23
N ARG A 257 -5.05 18.95 26.21
CA ARG A 257 -5.72 20.25 26.14
C ARG A 257 -4.68 21.34 26.37
N LEU A 258 -4.29 22.01 25.30
CA LEU A 258 -3.24 23.05 25.27
C LEU A 258 -3.81 24.47 25.15
N SER A 259 -5.06 24.59 24.69
CA SER A 259 -5.76 25.87 24.51
C SER A 259 -7.22 25.73 24.96
N ASP A 260 -7.77 26.80 25.54
CA ASP A 260 -9.19 26.89 25.92
C ASP A 260 -10.11 27.05 24.69
N ASP A 261 -9.58 27.58 23.59
CA ASP A 261 -10.26 27.62 22.28
C ASP A 261 -10.16 26.23 21.60
N PRO A 262 -11.29 25.55 21.34
CA PRO A 262 -11.32 24.22 20.72
C PRO A 262 -10.64 24.16 19.34
N VAL A 263 -10.83 25.19 18.51
CA VAL A 263 -10.28 25.21 17.14
C VAL A 263 -8.77 25.32 17.19
N MET A 264 -8.26 26.23 18.03
CA MET A 264 -6.83 26.42 18.23
C MET A 264 -6.18 25.17 18.85
N ASN A 265 -6.84 24.51 19.79
CA ASN A 265 -6.34 23.28 20.40
C ASN A 265 -6.16 22.17 19.34
N ASN A 266 -7.17 21.94 18.50
CA ASN A 266 -7.12 20.90 17.48
C ASN A 266 -6.05 21.18 16.42
N LEU A 267 -5.88 22.44 15.99
CA LEU A 267 -4.80 22.84 15.08
C LEU A 267 -3.41 22.55 15.66
N ILE A 268 -3.20 22.83 16.96
CA ILE A 268 -1.93 22.54 17.63
C ILE A 268 -1.69 21.03 17.71
N VAL A 269 -2.70 20.25 18.10
CA VAL A 269 -2.59 18.78 18.16
C VAL A 269 -2.28 18.20 16.78
N ALA A 270 -2.95 18.66 15.73
CA ALA A 270 -2.67 18.24 14.36
C ALA A 270 -1.26 18.58 13.89
N GLY A 271 -0.76 19.78 14.25
CA GLY A 271 0.63 20.16 13.99
C GLY A 271 1.64 19.26 14.71
N ILE A 272 1.37 18.89 15.96
CA ILE A 272 2.19 17.94 16.72
C ILE A 272 2.13 16.54 16.07
N THR A 273 0.95 16.08 15.66
CA THR A 273 0.75 14.80 14.96
C THR A 273 1.57 14.75 13.67
N LEU A 274 1.58 15.82 12.87
CA LEU A 274 2.43 15.93 11.68
C LEU A 274 3.92 15.89 12.02
N ALA A 275 4.35 16.62 13.06
CA ALA A 275 5.75 16.62 13.48
C ALA A 275 6.19 15.22 13.96
N VAL A 276 5.36 14.53 14.74
CA VAL A 276 5.61 13.15 15.19
C VAL A 276 5.67 12.19 14.00
N TYR A 277 4.76 12.31 13.03
CA TYR A 277 4.83 11.55 11.78
C TYR A 277 6.18 11.73 11.07
N LEU A 278 6.61 12.99 10.87
CA LEU A 278 7.87 13.30 10.20
C LEU A 278 9.07 12.71 10.95
N ILE A 279 9.03 12.68 12.28
CA ILE A 279 10.07 12.02 13.07
C ILE A 279 10.04 10.50 12.85
N LEU A 280 8.85 9.88 12.93
CA LEU A 280 8.70 8.43 12.78
C LEU A 280 9.06 7.93 11.38
N ILE A 281 8.70 8.66 10.32
CA ILE A 281 9.01 8.26 8.95
C ILE A 281 10.53 8.31 8.70
N ASN A 282 11.21 9.33 9.23
CA ASN A 282 12.66 9.43 9.14
C ASN A 282 13.35 8.36 10.01
N LEU A 283 12.86 8.13 11.24
CA LEU A 283 13.38 7.07 12.10
C LEU A 283 13.23 5.70 11.45
N LYS A 284 12.08 5.45 10.82
CA LYS A 284 11.80 4.24 10.04
C LYS A 284 12.81 4.09 8.90
N ASN A 285 13.01 5.14 8.10
CA ASN A 285 13.84 5.10 6.90
C ASN A 285 15.34 4.99 7.21
N PHE A 286 15.83 5.76 8.18
CA PHE A 286 17.25 5.81 8.51
C PHE A 286 17.72 4.69 9.44
N PHE A 287 16.87 4.23 10.38
CA PHE A 287 17.31 3.28 11.41
C PHE A 287 16.60 1.94 11.29
N VAL A 288 15.27 1.93 11.33
CA VAL A 288 14.49 0.69 11.43
C VAL A 288 14.67 -0.17 10.17
N ARG A 289 14.53 0.43 8.99
CA ARG A 289 14.61 -0.29 7.71
C ARG A 289 16.01 -0.88 7.47
N PRO A 290 17.13 -0.15 7.62
CA PRO A 290 18.45 -0.73 7.46
C PRO A 290 18.79 -1.80 8.49
N ILE A 291 18.38 -1.63 9.76
CA ILE A 291 18.66 -2.63 10.81
C ILE A 291 17.92 -3.94 10.53
N ILE A 292 16.66 -3.88 10.08
CA ILE A 292 15.85 -5.08 9.81
C ILE A 292 16.26 -5.74 8.50
N MET A 293 16.48 -4.94 7.44
CA MET A 293 16.81 -5.45 6.11
C MET A 293 18.30 -5.81 5.96
N GLY A 294 19.22 -5.05 6.56
CA GLY A 294 20.67 -5.26 6.51
C GLY A 294 21.10 -6.58 7.14
N ARG A 295 20.55 -6.92 8.31
CA ARG A 295 20.77 -8.23 8.97
C ARG A 295 20.29 -9.42 8.14
N SER A 296 19.31 -9.20 7.27
CA SER A 296 18.70 -10.25 6.44
C SER A 296 19.44 -10.43 5.10
N LEU A 297 20.17 -9.42 4.62
CA LEU A 297 20.77 -9.38 3.29
C LEU A 297 22.30 -9.54 3.25
N HIS A 298 22.99 -9.67 4.39
CA HIS A 298 24.47 -9.71 4.48
C HIS A 298 25.18 -8.56 3.74
N MET A 299 24.47 -7.47 3.47
CA MET A 299 25.06 -6.25 2.90
C MET A 299 25.55 -5.40 4.06
N ASN A 300 26.73 -4.80 3.90
CA ASN A 300 27.28 -3.88 4.91
C ASN A 300 26.24 -2.80 5.21
N GLU A 301 25.84 -2.70 6.48
CA GLU A 301 24.77 -1.82 6.96
C GLU A 301 25.04 -0.35 6.57
N ALA A 302 26.32 0.04 6.48
CA ALA A 302 26.75 1.35 6.02
C ALA A 302 26.42 1.63 4.54
N LEU A 303 26.42 0.61 3.68
CA LEU A 303 26.15 0.76 2.24
C LEU A 303 24.65 0.99 1.96
N ILE A 304 23.76 0.42 2.77
CA ILE A 304 22.32 0.66 2.67
C ILE A 304 21.99 2.08 3.18
N PHE A 305 22.67 2.55 4.23
CA PHE A 305 22.49 3.91 4.76
C PHE A 305 22.93 5.01 3.78
N VAL A 306 23.95 4.74 2.95
CA VAL A 306 24.45 5.69 1.94
C VAL A 306 23.62 5.70 0.66
N ALA A 307 22.87 4.62 0.38
CA ALA A 307 22.05 4.48 -0.83
C ALA A 307 20.61 5.01 -0.66
N ILE A 308 20.19 5.29 0.57
CA ILE A 308 18.90 5.92 0.93
C ILE A 308 19.14 7.41 1.16
#